data_AF-A0A8B0N9Z3-F1
#
_entry.id   AF-A0A8B0N9Z3-F1
#
_cell.length_a   1.000
_cell.length_b   1.000
_cell.length_c   1.000
_cell.angle_alpha   90.00
_cell.angle_beta   90.00
_cell.angle_gamma   90.00
#
_symmetry.space_group_name_H-M   'P 1'
#
loop_
_entity.id
_entity.type
_entity.pdbx_description
1 polymer ?
#
loop_
_entity_poly.entity_id
_entity_poly.type
_entity_poly.pdbx_seq_one_letter_code
_entity_poly.pdbx_strand_id
1 'polypeptide(L)'
;WLTAFMPLPTIKHFIRTPDDAWLLTTALPGKTAFQVLEEYPDSGENIVDALAAFLRRLHSIPVSNCPFNSDRVFRLAQAQSRMNNGLVDASDFDDERNGWPVEQVWKEMHKLLPFSPDSVVTHGDFSLDNLIFDEGKLIGCIDVGRVGIADRYQDLAILWNCL
;
A
#
# COMPACT_ATOMS: atom_id res chain seq x y z
N TRP A 1 15.56 -5.07 0.40
CA TRP A 1 15.00 -6.42 0.68
C TRP A 1 13.96 -6.81 -0.36
N LEU A 2 12.82 -6.12 -0.47
CA LEU A 2 11.73 -6.51 -1.38
C LEU A 2 12.13 -6.58 -2.87
N THR A 3 13.12 -5.80 -3.31
CA THR A 3 13.67 -5.84 -4.68
C THR A 3 14.24 -7.20 -5.10
N ALA A 4 14.50 -8.13 -4.16
CA ALA A 4 14.90 -9.50 -4.47
C ALA A 4 13.73 -10.38 -4.94
N PHE A 5 12.49 -9.94 -4.71
CA PHE A 5 11.26 -10.69 -4.98
C PHE A 5 10.36 -9.99 -6.01
N MET A 6 10.31 -8.66 -5.97
CA MET A 6 9.43 -7.82 -6.77
C MET A 6 10.22 -6.75 -7.54
N PRO A 7 9.74 -6.32 -8.72
CA PRO A 7 10.35 -5.23 -9.46
C PRO A 7 10.04 -3.88 -8.80
N LEU A 8 11.11 -3.13 -8.46
CA LEU A 8 11.08 -1.87 -7.73
C LEU A 8 12.11 -0.88 -8.31
N PRO A 9 12.01 0.42 -7.99
CA PRO A 9 13.10 1.37 -8.19
C PRO A 9 14.42 0.87 -7.59
N THR A 10 15.52 0.96 -8.35
CA THR A 10 16.85 0.61 -7.86
C THR A 10 17.42 1.76 -7.04
N ILE A 11 17.87 1.48 -5.81
CA ILE A 11 18.58 2.47 -4.98
C ILE A 11 19.93 2.79 -5.64
N LYS A 12 20.11 4.04 -6.05
CA LYS A 12 21.37 4.57 -6.60
C LYS A 12 22.26 5.11 -5.50
N HIS A 13 21.66 5.82 -4.55
CA HIS A 13 22.38 6.39 -3.42
C HIS A 13 21.44 6.59 -2.23
N PHE A 14 21.99 6.46 -1.02
CA PHE A 14 21.27 6.75 0.21
C PHE A 14 22.23 7.39 1.21
N ILE A 15 21.83 8.51 1.79
CA ILE A 15 22.57 9.22 2.83
C ILE A 15 21.65 9.42 4.02
N ARG A 16 22.16 9.19 5.23
CA ARG A 16 21.47 9.47 6.49
C ARG A 16 22.36 10.31 7.40
N THR A 17 21.81 11.42 7.89
CA THR A 17 22.36 12.22 9.00
C THR A 17 21.46 12.06 10.22
N PRO A 18 21.73 12.69 11.38
CA PRO A 18 20.79 12.68 12.51
C PRO A 18 19.39 13.17 12.10
N ASP A 19 19.32 14.28 11.37
CA ASP A 19 18.07 15.01 11.09
C ASP A 19 17.55 14.85 9.65
N ASP A 20 18.37 14.35 8.71
CA ASP A 20 18.03 14.23 7.29
C ASP A 20 18.19 12.81 6.75
N ALA A 21 17.40 12.49 5.74
CA ALA A 21 17.58 11.32 4.91
C ALA A 21 17.38 11.69 3.43
N TRP A 22 18.33 11.29 2.59
CA TRP A 22 18.27 11.47 1.14
C TRP A 22 18.25 10.09 0.49
N LEU A 23 17.22 9.82 -0.32
CA LEU A 23 17.08 8.58 -1.06
C LEU A 23 17.00 8.89 -2.56
N LEU A 24 17.99 8.43 -3.31
CA LEU A 24 18.03 8.53 -4.76
C LEU A 24 17.80 7.15 -5.38
N THR A 25 16.77 7.04 -6.21
CA THR A 25 16.39 5.81 -6.91
C THR A 25 16.29 6.04 -8.42
N THR A 26 16.36 4.96 -9.20
CA THR A 26 15.99 4.99 -10.62
C THR A 26 14.49 5.15 -10.79
N ALA A 27 14.05 5.87 -11.81
CA ALA A 27 12.64 5.85 -12.21
C ALA A 27 12.27 4.49 -12.81
N LEU A 28 11.04 4.04 -12.56
CA LEU A 28 10.38 3.07 -13.42
C LEU A 28 9.76 3.85 -14.59
N PRO A 29 9.96 3.43 -15.86
CA PRO A 29 9.30 4.08 -17.00
C PRO A 29 7.78 3.84 -16.97
N GLY A 30 7.02 4.69 -17.64
CA GLY A 30 5.58 4.47 -17.84
C GLY A 30 4.67 5.35 -16.98
N LYS A 31 3.45 4.86 -16.75
CA LYS A 31 2.31 5.57 -16.14
C LYS A 31 1.76 4.78 -14.95
N THR A 32 1.04 5.43 -14.05
CA THR A 32 0.37 4.73 -12.95
C THR A 32 -0.80 3.88 -13.48
N ALA A 33 -1.23 2.88 -12.71
CA ALA A 33 -2.40 2.07 -13.05
C ALA A 33 -3.66 2.93 -13.15
N PHE A 34 -3.77 3.99 -12.33
CA PHE A 34 -4.83 4.99 -12.40
C PHE A 34 -4.85 5.67 -13.77
N GLN A 35 -3.71 6.22 -14.20
CA GLN A 35 -3.57 6.89 -15.49
C GLN A 35 -3.90 5.97 -16.67
N VAL A 36 -3.49 4.70 -16.59
CA VAL A 36 -3.77 3.71 -17.66
C VAL A 36 -5.24 3.31 -17.68
N LEU A 37 -5.90 3.20 -16.52
CA LEU A 37 -7.36 2.96 -16.46
C LEU A 37 -8.16 4.13 -17.04
N GLU A 38 -7.76 5.37 -16.76
CA GLU A 38 -8.39 6.56 -17.34
C GLU A 38 -8.18 6.66 -18.86
N GLU A 39 -6.97 6.36 -19.34
CA GLU A 39 -6.62 6.48 -20.77
C GLU A 39 -7.18 5.33 -21.61
N TYR A 40 -7.32 4.13 -21.03
CA TYR A 40 -7.76 2.91 -21.73
C TYR A 40 -8.90 2.20 -20.99
N PRO A 41 -10.09 2.82 -20.87
CA PRO A 41 -11.21 2.26 -20.10
C PRO A 41 -11.66 0.88 -20.62
N ASP A 42 -11.59 0.65 -21.94
CA ASP A 42 -11.94 -0.65 -22.55
C ASP A 42 -10.97 -1.79 -22.16
N SER A 43 -9.81 -1.46 -21.56
CA SER A 43 -8.83 -2.43 -21.07
C SER A 43 -8.96 -2.71 -19.57
N GLY A 44 -10.00 -2.19 -18.89
CA GLY A 44 -10.16 -2.29 -17.44
C GLY A 44 -10.04 -3.71 -16.89
N GLU A 45 -10.71 -4.69 -17.52
CA GLU A 45 -10.63 -6.09 -17.09
C GLU A 45 -9.19 -6.64 -17.16
N ASN A 46 -8.47 -6.36 -18.25
CA ASN A 46 -7.07 -6.78 -18.40
C ASN A 46 -6.14 -6.13 -17.37
N ILE A 47 -6.40 -4.86 -17.02
CA ILE A 47 -5.64 -4.13 -16.02
C ILE A 47 -5.87 -4.76 -14.64
N VAL A 48 -7.13 -5.00 -14.26
CA VAL A 48 -7.48 -5.66 -13.00
C VAL A 48 -6.87 -7.06 -12.89
N ASP A 49 -6.88 -7.84 -13.98
CA ASP A 49 -6.22 -9.15 -14.03
C ASP A 49 -4.71 -9.05 -13.76
N ALA A 50 -4.04 -8.07 -14.36
CA ALA A 50 -2.61 -7.81 -14.13
C ALA A 50 -2.33 -7.40 -12.68
N LEU A 51 -3.16 -6.53 -12.10
CA LEU A 51 -3.04 -6.08 -10.71
C LEU A 51 -3.23 -7.25 -9.73
N ALA A 52 -4.25 -8.08 -9.95
CA ALA A 52 -4.51 -9.26 -9.14
C ALA A 52 -3.36 -10.28 -9.23
N ALA A 53 -2.82 -10.51 -10.42
CA ALA A 53 -1.66 -11.39 -10.61
C ALA A 53 -0.41 -10.87 -9.88
N PHE A 54 -0.15 -9.56 -9.93
CA PHE A 54 0.96 -8.92 -9.23
C PHE A 54 0.81 -8.97 -7.71
N LEU A 55 -0.41 -8.72 -7.21
CA LEU A 55 -0.71 -8.80 -5.78
C LEU A 55 -0.55 -10.23 -5.26
N ARG A 56 -1.03 -11.24 -6.01
CA ARG A 56 -0.80 -12.65 -5.68
C ARG A 56 0.68 -12.99 -5.61
N ARG A 57 1.49 -12.47 -6.55
CA ARG A 57 2.95 -12.65 -6.53
C ARG A 57 3.55 -12.08 -5.24
N LEU A 58 3.19 -10.85 -4.86
CA LEU A 58 3.64 -10.23 -3.60
C LEU A 58 3.24 -11.09 -2.38
N HIS A 59 1.96 -11.48 -2.28
CA HIS A 59 1.42 -12.24 -1.16
C HIS A 59 1.96 -13.68 -1.07
N SER A 60 2.50 -14.21 -2.17
CA SER A 60 3.12 -15.54 -2.20
C SER A 60 4.56 -15.60 -1.66
N ILE A 61 5.18 -14.44 -1.36
CA ILE A 61 6.51 -14.41 -0.73
C ILE A 61 6.38 -15.05 0.66
N PRO A 62 7.21 -16.07 1.00
CA PRO A 62 7.13 -16.69 2.32
C PRO A 62 7.39 -15.67 3.42
N VAL A 63 6.49 -15.60 4.40
CA VAL A 63 6.60 -14.64 5.52
C VAL A 63 7.90 -14.81 6.32
N SER A 64 8.48 -16.02 6.32
CA SER A 64 9.79 -16.31 6.92
C SER A 64 10.94 -15.52 6.31
N ASN A 65 10.78 -15.00 5.08
CA ASN A 65 11.79 -14.15 4.45
C ASN A 65 11.66 -12.68 4.86
N CYS A 66 10.52 -12.24 5.39
CA CYS A 66 10.23 -10.82 5.65
C CYS A 66 10.68 -10.38 7.06
N PRO A 67 11.60 -9.41 7.17
CA PRO A 67 12.09 -8.94 8.47
C PRO A 67 11.24 -7.80 9.07
N PHE A 68 10.14 -7.41 8.42
CA PHE A 68 9.37 -6.22 8.78
C PHE A 68 8.01 -6.59 9.37
N ASN A 69 7.66 -5.98 10.50
CA ASN A 69 6.32 -6.08 11.07
C ASN A 69 5.44 -4.92 10.58
N SER A 70 4.28 -5.26 10.02
CA SER A 70 3.23 -4.31 9.64
C SER A 70 1.86 -4.74 10.18
N ASP A 71 1.83 -5.57 11.23
CA ASP A 71 0.60 -6.12 11.77
C ASP A 71 -0.36 -5.03 12.27
N ARG A 72 -1.63 -5.42 12.47
CA ARG A 72 -2.66 -4.49 12.92
C ARG A 72 -2.36 -3.88 14.29
N VAL A 73 -1.64 -4.57 15.18
CA VAL A 73 -1.32 -4.05 16.52
C VAL A 73 -0.38 -2.86 16.39
N PHE A 74 0.67 -3.03 15.58
CA PHE A 74 1.61 -1.97 15.23
C PHE A 74 0.91 -0.80 14.53
N ARG A 75 0.06 -1.08 13.54
CA ARG A 75 -0.66 -0.03 12.78
C ARG A 75 -1.70 0.70 13.62
N LEU A 76 -2.42 0.03 14.51
CA LEU A 76 -3.35 0.67 15.45
C LEU A 76 -2.65 1.63 16.40
N ALA A 77 -1.47 1.27 16.92
CA ALA A 77 -0.68 2.17 17.76
C ALA A 77 -0.25 3.44 16.98
N GLN A 78 0.18 3.29 15.72
CA GLN A 78 0.49 4.44 14.86
C GLN A 78 -0.73 5.32 14.59
N ALA A 79 -1.88 4.71 14.28
CA ALA A 79 -3.13 5.43 14.04
C ALA A 79 -3.59 6.20 15.29
N GLN A 80 -3.51 5.59 16.47
CA GLN A 80 -3.81 6.25 17.74
C GLN A 80 -2.89 7.45 17.99
N SER A 81 -1.59 7.29 17.74
CA SER A 81 -0.63 8.39 17.87
C SER A 81 -0.97 9.54 16.91
N ARG A 82 -1.34 9.25 15.66
CA ARG A 82 -1.75 10.29 14.70
C ARG A 82 -3.01 11.01 15.14
N MET A 83 -4.02 10.28 15.61
CA MET A 83 -5.26 10.85 16.15
C MET A 83 -4.98 11.78 17.32
N ASN A 84 -4.23 11.32 18.33
CA ASN A 84 -3.92 12.12 19.52
C ASN A 84 -3.11 13.38 19.22
N ASN A 85 -2.35 13.39 18.11
CA ASN A 85 -1.56 14.55 17.67
C ASN A 85 -2.27 15.39 16.60
N GLY A 86 -3.54 15.12 16.27
CA GLY A 86 -4.29 15.89 15.27
C GLY A 86 -3.74 15.78 13.85
N LEU A 87 -3.09 14.66 13.51
CA LEU A 87 -2.46 14.41 12.20
C LEU A 87 -3.36 13.60 11.24
N VAL A 88 -4.59 13.31 11.63
CA VAL A 88 -5.55 12.61 10.76
C VAL A 88 -6.28 13.64 9.91
N ASP A 89 -6.24 13.47 8.59
CA ASP A 89 -7.02 14.29 7.68
C ASP A 89 -8.45 13.74 7.61
N ALA A 90 -9.37 14.40 8.30
CA ALA A 90 -10.78 14.00 8.31
C ALA A 90 -11.55 14.46 7.06
N SER A 91 -10.94 15.30 6.22
CA SER A 91 -11.54 15.72 4.95
C SER A 91 -11.30 14.72 3.82
N ASP A 92 -10.33 13.82 4.01
CA ASP A 92 -9.93 12.76 3.09
C ASP A 92 -10.46 11.37 3.51
N PHE A 93 -11.60 11.35 4.20
CA PHE A 93 -12.30 10.10 4.48
C PHE A 93 -13.16 9.68 3.29
N ASP A 94 -13.27 8.36 3.08
CA ASP A 94 -14.17 7.79 2.08
C ASP A 94 -15.62 8.25 2.29
N ASP A 95 -16.41 8.25 1.22
CA ASP A 95 -17.78 8.77 1.18
C ASP A 95 -18.68 8.27 2.32
N GLU A 96 -18.56 6.99 2.69
CA GLU A 96 -19.35 6.36 3.77
C GLU A 96 -19.03 6.90 5.17
N ARG A 97 -17.90 7.58 5.33
CA ARG A 97 -17.44 8.24 6.57
C ARG A 97 -17.36 9.76 6.42
N ASN A 98 -17.87 10.33 5.33
CA ASN A 98 -17.80 11.77 5.12
C ASN A 98 -18.47 12.53 6.29
N GLY A 99 -17.75 13.51 6.84
CA GLY A 99 -18.17 14.30 8.00
C GLY A 99 -18.07 13.61 9.36
N TRP A 100 -17.56 12.38 9.45
CA TRP A 100 -17.38 11.70 10.73
C TRP A 100 -16.21 12.32 11.53
N PRO A 101 -16.37 12.48 12.85
CA PRO A 101 -15.23 12.73 13.74
C PRO A 101 -14.23 11.56 13.72
N VAL A 102 -12.94 11.86 13.85
CA VAL A 102 -11.88 10.84 13.89
C VAL A 102 -12.11 9.82 15.01
N GLU A 103 -12.60 10.28 16.17
CA GLU A 103 -12.91 9.42 17.32
C GLU A 103 -14.07 8.46 17.03
N GLN A 104 -15.02 8.85 16.18
CA GLN A 104 -16.11 7.98 15.75
C GLN A 104 -15.56 6.86 14.87
N VAL A 105 -14.71 7.19 13.88
CA VAL A 105 -14.04 6.17 13.05
C VAL A 105 -13.23 5.21 13.92
N TRP A 106 -12.45 5.73 14.87
CA TRP A 106 -11.68 4.92 15.81
C TRP A 106 -12.55 3.95 16.60
N LYS A 107 -13.66 4.42 17.18
CA LYS A 107 -14.57 3.60 17.98
C LYS A 107 -15.30 2.54 17.15
N GLU A 108 -15.82 2.90 15.98
CA GLU A 108 -16.54 1.98 15.11
C GLU A 108 -15.61 0.90 14.54
N MET A 109 -14.39 1.26 14.14
CA MET A 109 -13.36 0.30 13.70
C MET A 109 -13.09 -0.77 14.77
N HIS A 110 -13.00 -0.39 16.05
CA HIS A 110 -12.72 -1.35 17.12
C HIS A 110 -13.84 -2.37 17.36
N LYS A 111 -15.09 -2.09 16.91
CA LYS A 111 -16.19 -3.06 16.99
C LYS A 111 -15.99 -4.24 16.03
N LEU A 112 -15.14 -4.09 15.01
CA LEU A 112 -14.82 -5.14 14.04
C LEU A 112 -13.73 -6.09 14.55
N LEU A 113 -13.17 -5.84 15.74
CA LEU A 113 -12.15 -6.69 16.36
C LEU A 113 -12.78 -7.61 17.43
N PRO A 114 -12.22 -8.82 17.64
CA PRO A 114 -11.08 -9.40 16.94
C PRO A 114 -11.47 -10.18 15.68
N PHE A 115 -10.50 -10.35 14.77
CA PHE A 115 -10.55 -11.34 13.69
C PHE A 115 -9.20 -12.09 13.61
N SER A 116 -9.23 -13.29 13.04
CA SER A 116 -8.01 -14.10 12.84
C SER A 116 -7.17 -13.49 11.71
N PRO A 117 -5.88 -13.17 11.93
CA PRO A 117 -5.04 -12.61 10.88
C PRO A 117 -4.67 -13.66 9.82
N ASP A 118 -4.76 -13.29 8.55
CA ASP A 118 -4.25 -14.07 7.41
C ASP A 118 -2.97 -13.42 6.89
N SER A 119 -1.85 -13.76 7.54
CA SER A 119 -0.59 -13.05 7.43
C SER A 119 0.19 -13.38 6.16
N VAL A 120 0.48 -12.35 5.37
CA VAL A 120 1.30 -12.39 4.15
C VAL A 120 2.27 -11.20 4.14
N VAL A 121 3.22 -11.19 3.20
CA VAL A 121 3.99 -9.97 2.91
C VAL A 121 3.08 -8.99 2.18
N THR A 122 2.88 -7.80 2.73
CA THR A 122 2.01 -6.75 2.16
C THR A 122 2.81 -5.55 1.70
N HIS A 123 2.20 -4.77 0.79
CA HIS A 123 2.72 -3.47 0.35
C HIS A 123 2.49 -2.40 1.42
N GLY A 124 1.29 -2.41 2.00
CA GLY A 124 0.84 -1.45 3.01
C GLY A 124 0.22 -0.16 2.44
N ASP A 125 0.26 0.00 1.11
CA ASP A 125 -0.39 1.09 0.36
C ASP A 125 -0.59 0.69 -1.11
N PHE A 126 -1.32 -0.41 -1.35
CA PHE A 126 -1.45 -1.02 -2.68
C PHE A 126 -2.52 -0.32 -3.54
N SER A 127 -2.39 0.99 -3.72
CA SER A 127 -3.29 1.83 -4.53
C SER A 127 -2.91 1.82 -6.01
N LEU A 128 -3.80 2.34 -6.87
CA LEU A 128 -3.55 2.47 -8.31
C LEU A 128 -2.38 3.41 -8.66
N ASP A 129 -2.08 4.39 -7.81
CA ASP A 129 -0.97 5.34 -8.02
C ASP A 129 0.40 4.69 -7.80
N ASN A 130 0.45 3.64 -6.99
CA ASN A 130 1.69 2.98 -6.60
C ASN A 130 2.09 1.82 -7.52
N LEU A 131 1.35 1.60 -8.61
CA LEU A 131 1.53 0.49 -9.54
C LEU A 131 1.81 1.04 -10.94
N ILE A 132 2.93 0.65 -11.55
CA ILE A 132 3.45 1.29 -12.76
C ILE A 132 3.31 0.36 -13.97
N PHE A 133 2.61 0.85 -14.99
CA PHE A 133 2.47 0.21 -16.28
C PHE A 133 3.37 0.86 -17.32
N ASP A 134 4.02 0.03 -18.13
CA ASP A 134 4.78 0.44 -19.31
C ASP A 134 4.52 -0.53 -20.47
N GLU A 135 4.33 -0.01 -21.68
CA GLU A 135 4.02 -0.80 -22.88
C GLU A 135 2.93 -1.88 -22.66
N GLY A 136 1.86 -1.54 -21.92
CA GLY A 136 0.72 -2.42 -21.64
C GLY A 136 0.99 -3.51 -20.60
N LYS A 137 2.10 -3.45 -19.86
CA LYS A 137 2.45 -4.42 -18.81
C LYS A 137 2.66 -3.73 -17.48
N LEU A 138 2.21 -4.36 -16.40
CA LEU A 138 2.54 -3.94 -15.03
C LEU A 138 4.01 -4.29 -14.75
N ILE A 139 4.87 -3.29 -14.67
CA ILE A 139 6.32 -3.47 -14.59
C ILE A 139 6.89 -3.32 -13.17
N GLY A 140 6.15 -2.73 -12.23
CA GLY A 140 6.62 -2.59 -10.86
C GLY A 140 5.70 -1.78 -9.95
N CYS A 141 6.14 -1.64 -8.71
CA CYS A 141 5.47 -0.81 -7.71
C CYS A 141 6.45 0.16 -7.03
N ILE A 142 5.91 1.22 -6.44
CA ILE A 142 6.65 2.29 -5.75
C ILE A 142 6.09 2.51 -4.34
N ASP A 143 6.67 3.42 -3.55
CA ASP A 143 6.18 3.79 -2.22
C ASP A 143 6.01 2.64 -1.21
N VAL A 144 7.03 1.78 -1.21
CA VAL A 144 7.16 0.59 -0.35
C VAL A 144 7.52 0.88 1.12
N GLY A 145 7.27 2.10 1.61
CA GLY A 145 7.63 2.52 2.98
C GLY A 145 6.85 1.80 4.09
N ARG A 146 5.75 1.12 3.74
CA ARG A 146 4.87 0.40 4.66
C ARG A 146 4.95 -1.13 4.55
N VAL A 147 5.87 -1.65 3.73
CA VAL A 147 6.01 -3.09 3.51
C VAL A 147 6.27 -3.84 4.82
N GLY A 148 5.59 -4.96 5.00
CA GLY A 148 5.84 -5.89 6.10
C GLY A 148 4.81 -7.00 6.18
N ILE A 149 4.89 -7.82 7.23
CA ILE A 149 3.92 -8.88 7.47
C ILE A 149 2.64 -8.25 8.02
N ALA A 150 1.52 -8.43 7.31
CA ALA A 150 0.19 -8.00 7.75
C ALA A 150 -0.88 -8.93 7.19
N ASP A 151 -2.13 -8.69 7.57
CA ASP A 151 -3.27 -9.37 6.96
C ASP A 151 -3.36 -9.00 5.46
N ARG A 152 -3.61 -9.98 4.57
CA ARG A 152 -3.74 -9.73 3.12
C ARG A 152 -4.76 -8.66 2.76
N TYR A 153 -5.78 -8.46 3.60
CA TYR A 153 -6.80 -7.44 3.39
C TYR A 153 -6.25 -6.00 3.49
N GLN A 154 -5.05 -5.80 4.06
CA GLN A 154 -4.36 -4.50 4.04
C GLN A 154 -4.18 -3.98 2.60
N ASP A 155 -3.79 -4.84 1.67
CA ASP A 155 -3.56 -4.44 0.28
C ASP A 155 -4.86 -4.55 -0.54
N LEU A 156 -5.65 -5.61 -0.32
CA LEU A 156 -6.91 -5.82 -1.06
C LEU A 156 -7.90 -4.69 -0.82
N ALA A 157 -8.05 -4.21 0.41
CA ALA A 157 -9.01 -3.15 0.73
C ALA A 157 -8.63 -1.82 0.08
N ILE A 158 -7.34 -1.46 0.08
CA ILE A 158 -6.87 -0.23 -0.55
C ILE A 158 -7.10 -0.28 -2.06
N LEU A 159 -6.70 -1.38 -2.71
CA LEU A 159 -6.89 -1.51 -4.15
C LEU A 159 -8.37 -1.49 -4.52
N TRP A 160 -9.20 -2.23 -3.78
CA TRP A 160 -10.63 -2.30 -4.04
C TRP A 160 -11.33 -0.95 -3.90
N ASN A 161 -10.87 -0.11 -2.96
CA ASN A 161 -11.45 1.21 -2.73
C ASN A 161 -11.11 2.23 -3.82
N CYS A 162 -10.05 2.01 -4.60
CA CYS A 162 -9.64 2.90 -5.69
C CYS A 162 -9.95 2.34 -7.10
N LEU A 163 -10.61 1.18 -7.21
CA LEU A 163 -11.05 0.59 -8.48
C LEU A 163 -12.43 1.06 -8.93
#